data_AF-A0A0B2VYT4-F1
#
_entry.id   AF-A0A0B2VYT4-F1
#
_cell.length_a   1.000
_cell.length_b   1.000
_cell.length_c   1.000
_cell.angle_alpha   90.00
_cell.angle_beta   90.00
_cell.angle_gamma   90.00
#
_symmetry.space_group_name_H-M   'P 1'
#
loop_
_entity.id
_entity.type
_entity.pdbx_description
1 polymer ?
#
loop_
_entity_poly.entity_id
_entity_poly.type
_entity_poly.pdbx_seq_one_letter_code
_entity_poly.pdbx_strand_id
1 'polypeptide(L)'
;MLANCAFDGPWYHTYTEKQVKKFSVLKCQNACSTTSDCQPGYSCFEASEYIQGCCLKALKPNETGCIIDEQCKRACESTYCENVHRPSRCLCDKGSHFLFNKCWKKCPEFAYSEPQVDTNGFSQCILKTDQRTAIMYMRRNRRQLRSAFC
;
A
#
# COMPACT_ATOMS: atom_id res chain seq x y z
N MET A 1 -16.21 -46.96 18.66
CA MET A 1 -15.39 -45.81 18.20
C MET A 1 -16.21 -45.07 17.16
N LEU A 2 -16.85 -43.97 17.53
CA LEU A 2 -17.70 -43.16 16.64
C LEU A 2 -16.99 -41.83 16.43
N ALA A 3 -16.63 -41.53 15.18
CA ALA A 3 -16.03 -40.27 14.79
C ALA A 3 -17.16 -39.25 14.54
N ASN A 4 -17.27 -38.26 15.44
CA ASN A 4 -18.13 -37.10 15.24
C ASN A 4 -17.32 -36.01 14.50
N CYS A 5 -17.57 -35.86 13.20
CA CYS A 5 -17.14 -34.69 12.44
C CYS A 5 -18.32 -33.72 12.33
N ALA A 6 -18.50 -32.86 13.33
CA ALA A 6 -19.35 -31.68 13.21
C ALA A 6 -18.47 -30.48 12.87
N PHE A 7 -18.48 -30.07 11.61
CA PHE A 7 -17.77 -28.89 11.12
C PHE A 7 -18.74 -28.04 10.28
N ASP A 8 -19.77 -27.51 10.94
CA ASP A 8 -20.67 -26.51 10.34
C ASP A 8 -20.06 -25.12 10.51
N GLY A 9 -19.17 -24.78 9.58
CA GLY A 9 -18.62 -23.45 9.42
C GLY A 9 -17.93 -23.31 8.07
N PRO A 10 -18.29 -22.34 7.22
CA PRO A 10 -17.57 -22.10 5.98
C PRO A 10 -16.11 -21.71 6.25
N TRP A 11 -15.19 -22.26 5.46
CA TRP A 11 -13.74 -22.02 5.55
C TRP A 11 -13.28 -20.62 5.12
N TYR A 12 -14.21 -19.72 4.79
CA TYR A 12 -13.89 -18.33 4.46
C TYR A 12 -14.20 -17.43 5.65
N HIS A 13 -13.23 -16.58 5.99
CA HIS A 13 -13.46 -15.49 6.94
C HIS A 13 -14.58 -14.60 6.39
N THR A 14 -15.76 -14.63 7.02
CA THR A 14 -16.76 -13.59 6.82
C THR A 14 -16.17 -12.29 7.39
N TYR A 15 -15.61 -11.47 6.51
CA TYR A 15 -15.20 -10.09 6.75
C TYR A 15 -16.43 -9.24 7.08
N THR A 16 -17.05 -9.48 8.24
CA THR A 16 -18.23 -8.74 8.66
C THR A 16 -17.96 -8.01 9.97
N GLU A 17 -18.24 -6.70 9.91
CA GLU A 17 -18.60 -5.79 11.00
C GLU A 17 -17.53 -4.99 11.75
N LYS A 18 -16.26 -5.40 11.84
CA LYS A 18 -15.30 -4.60 12.64
C LYS A 18 -14.71 -3.36 11.97
N GLN A 19 -14.83 -3.20 10.65
CA GLN A 19 -14.25 -2.03 9.94
C GLN A 19 -15.25 -0.91 9.61
N VAL A 20 -16.55 -1.11 9.83
CA VAL A 20 -17.60 -0.10 9.52
C VAL A 20 -17.45 1.19 10.37
N LYS A 21 -16.70 1.16 11.48
CA LYS A 21 -16.69 2.24 12.48
C LYS A 21 -15.73 3.41 12.23
N LYS A 22 -15.04 3.52 11.08
CA LYS A 22 -14.08 4.62 10.86
C LYS A 22 -14.29 5.48 9.61
N PHE A 23 -15.44 5.37 8.93
CA PHE A 23 -15.68 6.12 7.68
C PHE A 23 -16.67 7.29 7.79
N SER A 24 -17.25 7.55 8.96
CA SER A 24 -18.27 8.59 9.12
C SER A 24 -17.76 10.05 9.05
N VAL A 25 -16.50 10.29 8.62
CA VAL A 25 -15.91 11.64 8.59
C VAL A 25 -15.08 11.93 7.31
N LEU A 26 -15.11 11.08 6.28
CA LEU A 26 -14.55 11.47 4.99
C LEU A 26 -15.59 12.28 4.19
N LYS A 27 -15.32 13.57 3.95
CA LYS A 27 -16.01 14.33 2.90
C LYS A 27 -15.54 13.81 1.54
N CYS A 28 -16.16 12.72 1.10
CA CYS A 28 -16.07 12.21 -0.25
C CYS A 28 -16.55 13.30 -1.22
N GLN A 29 -15.66 13.85 -2.05
CA GLN A 29 -16.08 14.87 -3.02
C GLN A 29 -16.92 14.26 -4.15
N ASN A 30 -16.55 13.06 -4.60
CA ASN A 30 -17.21 12.33 -5.67
C ASN A 30 -17.47 10.89 -5.23
N ALA A 31 -18.73 10.55 -4.97
CA ALA A 31 -19.15 9.19 -4.64
C ALA A 31 -19.15 8.29 -5.89
N CYS A 32 -18.96 6.98 -5.71
CA CYS A 32 -18.95 6.00 -6.79
C CYS A 32 -19.47 4.64 -6.33
N SER A 33 -19.98 3.86 -7.27
CA SER A 33 -20.31 2.44 -7.06
C SER A 33 -19.26 1.54 -7.71
N THR A 34 -18.68 1.99 -8.82
CA THR A 34 -17.62 1.29 -9.56
C THR A 34 -16.57 2.27 -10.09
N THR A 35 -15.45 1.75 -10.59
CA THR A 35 -14.36 2.60 -11.12
C THR A 35 -14.76 3.38 -12.38
N SER A 36 -15.78 2.94 -13.14
CA SER A 36 -16.26 3.69 -14.31
C SER A 36 -16.99 4.98 -13.96
N ASP A 37 -17.40 5.14 -12.70
CA ASP A 37 -18.05 6.38 -12.23
C ASP A 37 -17.02 7.50 -11.98
N CYS A 38 -15.73 7.16 -11.99
CA CYS A 38 -14.64 8.07 -11.68
C CYS A 38 -13.97 8.64 -12.93
N GLN A 39 -13.44 9.86 -12.80
CA GLN A 39 -12.62 10.48 -13.85
C GLN A 39 -11.32 9.70 -14.12
N PRO A 40 -10.71 9.84 -15.31
CA PRO A 40 -9.42 9.25 -15.62
C PRO A 40 -8.37 9.58 -14.56
N GLY A 41 -7.66 8.55 -14.07
CA GLY A 41 -6.64 8.68 -13.01
C GLY A 41 -7.18 8.52 -11.59
N TYR A 42 -8.49 8.36 -11.40
CA TYR A 42 -9.12 8.02 -10.13
C TYR A 42 -9.62 6.56 -10.15
N SER A 43 -9.86 6.01 -8.97
CA SER A 43 -10.45 4.68 -8.78
C SER A 43 -11.48 4.74 -7.67
N CYS A 44 -12.45 3.83 -7.72
CA CYS A 44 -13.47 3.74 -6.69
C CYS A 44 -12.96 2.89 -5.52
N PHE A 45 -12.85 3.49 -4.33
CA PHE A 45 -12.40 2.83 -3.11
C PHE A 45 -13.54 2.66 -2.11
N GLU A 46 -13.51 1.57 -1.33
CA GLU A 46 -14.49 1.26 -0.26
C GLU A 46 -15.95 1.10 -0.73
N ALA A 47 -16.18 0.97 -2.04
CA ALA A 47 -17.50 0.64 -2.58
C ALA A 47 -17.87 -0.81 -2.27
N SER A 48 -19.10 -1.02 -1.80
CA SER A 48 -19.70 -2.34 -1.60
C SER A 48 -21.14 -2.34 -2.14
N GLU A 49 -21.82 -3.48 -2.07
CA GLU A 49 -23.23 -3.60 -2.50
C GLU A 49 -24.16 -2.61 -1.77
N TYR A 50 -23.82 -2.25 -0.53
CA TYR A 50 -24.68 -1.43 0.34
C TYR A 50 -24.11 -0.04 0.63
N ILE A 51 -22.87 0.25 0.22
CA ILE A 51 -22.16 1.49 0.56
C ILE A 51 -21.51 2.06 -0.68
N GLN A 52 -21.80 3.33 -0.97
CA GLN A 52 -21.09 4.08 -2.02
C GLN A 52 -19.65 4.33 -1.58
N GLY A 53 -18.71 4.04 -2.48
CA GLY A 53 -17.30 4.34 -2.32
C GLY A 53 -16.97 5.78 -2.71
N CYS A 54 -15.67 6.05 -2.78
CA CYS A 54 -15.13 7.35 -3.16
C CYS A 54 -14.16 7.26 -4.32
N CYS A 55 -14.32 8.17 -5.29
CA CYS A 55 -13.33 8.37 -6.33
C CYS A 55 -12.10 9.05 -5.75
N LEU A 56 -11.05 8.26 -5.51
CA LEU A 56 -9.78 8.73 -4.99
C LEU A 56 -8.65 8.34 -5.94
N LYS A 57 -7.52 9.02 -5.82
CA LYS A 57 -6.31 8.67 -6.57
C LYS A 57 -5.55 7.58 -5.81
N ALA A 58 -5.13 6.54 -6.53
CA ALA A 58 -4.16 5.57 -6.03
C ALA A 58 -2.78 6.24 -5.94
N LEU A 59 -2.10 6.06 -4.81
CA LEU A 59 -0.86 6.76 -4.47
C LEU A 59 0.29 5.77 -4.36
N LYS A 60 1.46 6.19 -4.82
CA LYS A 60 2.71 5.42 -4.73
C LYS A 60 3.37 5.60 -3.36
N PRO A 61 4.31 4.72 -2.98
CA PRO A 61 5.15 4.95 -1.82
C PRO A 61 5.75 6.36 -1.83
N ASN A 62 5.66 7.04 -0.69
CA ASN A 62 6.12 8.40 -0.41
C ASN A 62 5.33 9.54 -1.11
N GLU A 63 4.28 9.25 -1.86
CA GLU A 63 3.34 10.28 -2.32
C GLU A 63 2.46 10.79 -1.16
N THR A 64 2.07 12.07 -1.23
CA THR A 64 1.30 12.75 -0.20
C THR A 64 -0.17 12.91 -0.57
N GLY A 65 -1.03 13.17 0.42
CA GLY A 65 -2.46 13.39 0.26
C GLY A 65 -3.31 12.12 0.37
N CYS A 66 -2.79 11.05 0.98
CA CYS A 66 -3.61 9.88 1.29
C CYS A 66 -4.62 10.20 2.38
N ILE A 67 -5.81 9.62 2.31
CA ILE A 67 -6.85 9.79 3.33
C ILE A 67 -7.15 8.43 3.97
N ILE A 68 -7.01 7.36 3.18
CA ILE A 68 -7.21 5.97 3.60
C ILE A 68 -6.03 5.11 3.14
N ASP A 69 -5.77 4.01 3.85
CA ASP A 69 -4.66 3.10 3.54
C ASP A 69 -4.78 2.48 2.15
N GLU A 70 -6.01 2.19 1.71
CA GLU A 70 -6.28 1.57 0.41
C GLU A 70 -5.75 2.39 -0.77
N GLN A 71 -5.66 3.72 -0.64
CA GLN A 71 -5.02 4.55 -1.66
C GLN A 71 -3.55 4.17 -1.87
N CYS A 72 -2.84 3.86 -0.80
CA CYS A 72 -1.44 3.45 -0.83
C CYS A 72 -1.32 1.96 -1.23
N LYS A 73 -2.14 1.10 -0.62
CA LYS A 73 -2.11 -0.36 -0.83
C LYS A 73 -2.37 -0.79 -2.26
N ARG A 74 -3.17 -0.03 -3.00
CA ARG A 74 -3.42 -0.25 -4.43
C ARG A 74 -2.13 -0.28 -5.27
N ALA A 75 -1.15 0.56 -4.95
CA ALA A 75 0.12 0.60 -5.66
C ALA A 75 1.15 -0.37 -5.04
N CYS A 76 1.13 -0.50 -3.72
CA CYS A 76 1.97 -1.43 -2.98
C CYS A 76 1.26 -1.91 -1.72
N GLU A 77 1.00 -3.22 -1.62
CA GLU A 77 0.36 -3.82 -0.44
C GLU A 77 1.10 -3.54 0.88
N SER A 78 2.44 -3.45 0.83
CA SER A 78 3.30 -3.13 1.98
C SER A 78 3.40 -1.61 2.26
N THR A 79 2.29 -0.88 2.09
CA THR A 79 2.20 0.53 2.45
C THR A 79 0.95 0.85 3.24
N TYR A 80 1.02 1.95 4.00
CA TYR A 80 -0.09 2.50 4.75
C TYR A 80 -0.11 4.03 4.65
N CYS A 81 -1.26 4.63 4.98
CA CYS A 81 -1.41 6.07 5.01
C CYS A 81 -1.01 6.63 6.39
N GLU A 82 0.11 7.34 6.45
CA GLU A 82 0.53 8.07 7.63
C GLU A 82 -0.23 9.40 7.72
N ASN A 83 -1.11 9.52 8.72
CA ASN A 83 -1.92 10.71 8.96
C ASN A 83 -1.41 11.60 10.11
N VAL A 84 -0.23 11.29 10.67
CA VAL A 84 0.37 12.03 11.79
C VAL A 84 0.85 13.41 11.34
N HIS A 85 1.45 13.47 10.16
CA HIS A 85 1.97 14.69 9.56
C HIS A 85 1.04 15.17 8.45
N ARG A 86 0.89 16.49 8.28
CA ARG A 86 0.18 17.08 7.14
C ARG A 86 1.16 17.73 6.15
N PRO A 87 1.07 17.44 4.84
CA PRO A 87 0.13 16.51 4.22
C PRO A 87 0.43 15.05 4.61
N SER A 88 -0.62 14.25 4.73
CA SER A 88 -0.53 12.81 4.96
C SER A 88 0.28 12.14 3.86
N ARG A 89 0.90 10.99 4.14
CA ARG A 89 1.85 10.36 3.21
C ARG A 89 1.73 8.85 3.20
N CYS A 90 1.87 8.23 2.01
CA CYS A 90 1.98 6.78 1.90
C CYS A 90 3.37 6.32 2.34
N LEU A 91 3.46 5.56 3.43
CA LEU A 91 4.70 5.01 3.94
C LEU A 91 4.80 3.52 3.75
N CYS A 92 6.03 3.01 3.64
CA CYS A 92 6.29 1.58 3.66
C CYS A 92 6.06 1.00 5.07
N ASP A 93 5.53 -0.22 5.13
CA ASP A 93 5.39 -0.95 6.38
C ASP A 93 6.74 -1.21 7.06
N LYS A 94 6.71 -1.41 8.37
CA LYS A 94 7.90 -1.80 9.15
C LYS A 94 8.49 -3.09 8.58
N GLY A 95 9.81 -3.09 8.38
CA GLY A 95 10.54 -4.19 7.75
C GLY A 95 10.61 -4.11 6.22
N SER A 96 9.90 -3.16 5.59
CA SER A 96 10.15 -2.76 4.21
C SER A 96 10.93 -1.45 4.16
N HIS A 97 11.67 -1.25 3.07
CA HIS A 97 12.63 -0.15 2.94
C HIS A 97 12.32 0.69 1.71
N PHE A 98 12.19 1.99 1.89
CA PHE A 98 11.90 2.91 0.81
C PHE A 98 13.13 3.16 -0.07
N LEU A 99 12.96 3.04 -1.39
CA LEU A 99 13.92 3.52 -2.39
C LEU A 99 13.25 3.68 -3.75
N PHE A 100 13.39 4.85 -4.39
CA PHE A 100 12.83 5.15 -5.72
C PHE A 100 11.31 4.95 -5.85
N ASN A 101 10.52 5.44 -4.89
CA ASN A 101 9.05 5.30 -4.87
C ASN A 101 8.59 3.84 -4.82
N LYS A 102 9.38 3.00 -4.15
CA LYS A 102 9.18 1.56 -3.99
C LYS A 102 9.45 1.15 -2.56
N CYS A 103 8.75 0.13 -2.08
CA CYS A 103 9.02 -0.52 -0.81
C CYS A 103 9.70 -1.86 -1.08
N TRP A 104 10.98 -1.89 -0.77
CA TRP A 104 11.86 -3.04 -0.95
C TRP A 104 11.81 -3.95 0.28
N LYS A 105 11.71 -5.26 0.06
CA LYS A 105 11.81 -6.25 1.15
C LYS A 105 13.21 -6.32 1.75
N LYS A 106 14.22 -6.01 0.93
CA LYS A 106 15.64 -5.92 1.28
C LYS A 106 16.28 -4.86 0.41
N CYS A 107 17.25 -4.12 0.94
CA CYS A 107 17.97 -3.13 0.13
C CYS A 107 18.72 -3.82 -1.03
N PRO A 108 18.68 -3.26 -2.24
CA PRO A 108 19.34 -3.84 -3.41
C PRO A 108 20.86 -3.71 -3.33
N GLU A 109 21.59 -4.49 -4.15
CA GLU A 109 23.07 -4.54 -4.15
C GLU A 109 23.75 -3.20 -4.46
N PHE A 110 23.07 -2.30 -5.18
CA PHE A 110 23.57 -0.96 -5.48
C PHE A 110 23.32 0.06 -4.35
N ALA A 111 22.68 -0.37 -3.27
CA ALA A 111 22.49 0.35 -2.03
C ALA A 111 23.30 -0.31 -0.90
N TYR A 112 23.48 0.39 0.22
CA TYR A 112 23.98 -0.23 1.45
C TYR A 112 22.98 -1.28 1.95
N SER A 113 23.51 -2.39 2.50
CA SER A 113 22.68 -3.49 3.01
C SER A 113 21.86 -3.08 4.23
N GLU A 114 22.43 -2.20 5.05
CA GLU A 114 21.77 -1.65 6.24
C GLU A 114 20.95 -0.40 5.84
N PRO A 115 19.63 -0.43 6.01
CA PRO A 115 18.79 0.72 5.76
C PRO A 115 18.92 1.74 6.90
N GLN A 116 18.72 3.01 6.57
CA GLN A 116 18.57 4.05 7.58
C GLN A 116 17.14 4.03 8.11
N VAL A 117 16.98 4.00 9.43
CA VAL A 117 15.67 4.02 10.11
C VAL A 117 15.55 5.33 10.88
N ASP A 118 14.43 6.03 10.73
CA ASP A 118 14.14 7.24 11.49
C ASP A 118 13.49 6.95 12.85
N THR A 119 13.26 7.98 13.66
CA THR A 119 12.64 7.86 14.98
C THR A 119 11.20 7.34 14.92
N ASN A 120 10.53 7.46 13.77
CA ASN A 120 9.15 7.03 13.56
C ASN A 120 9.10 5.58 13.03
N GLY A 121 10.24 4.96 12.76
CA GLY A 121 10.36 3.61 12.24
C GLY A 121 10.22 3.52 10.72
N PHE A 122 10.21 4.65 10.00
CA PHE A 122 10.33 4.66 8.55
C PHE A 122 11.76 4.26 8.17
N SER A 123 11.86 3.32 7.23
CA SER A 123 13.12 2.73 6.82
C SER A 123 13.38 3.04 5.35
N GLN A 124 14.59 3.49 5.02
CA GLN A 124 15.01 3.83 3.66
C GLN A 124 16.37 3.23 3.31
N CYS A 125 16.54 2.80 2.06
CA CYS A 125 17.84 2.37 1.57
C CYS A 125 18.68 3.56 1.11
N ILE A 126 19.97 3.55 1.42
CA ILE A 126 20.91 4.59 0.97
C ILE A 126 21.72 4.07 -0.21
N LEU A 127 21.79 4.86 -1.29
CA LEU A 127 22.56 4.48 -2.47
C LEU A 127 24.06 4.45 -2.17
N LYS A 128 24.72 3.39 -2.62
CA LYS A 128 26.18 3.29 -2.65
C LYS A 128 26.76 3.85 -3.95
N THR A 129 26.00 3.78 -5.03
CA THR A 129 26.36 4.26 -6.37
C THR A 129 25.59 5.53 -6.73
N ASP A 130 25.94 6.16 -7.85
CA ASP A 130 25.14 7.24 -8.39
C ASP A 130 23.74 6.76 -8.85
N GLN A 131 22.79 7.70 -8.88
CA GLN A 131 21.40 7.41 -9.22
C GLN A 131 21.23 6.85 -10.64
N ARG A 132 22.05 7.28 -11.60
CA ARG A 132 21.93 6.85 -13.00
C ARG A 132 22.31 5.37 -13.13
N THR A 133 23.40 4.96 -12.49
CA THR A 133 23.84 3.56 -12.42
C THR A 133 22.79 2.68 -11.75
N ALA A 134 22.21 3.12 -10.63
CA ALA A 134 21.15 2.39 -9.94
C ALA A 134 19.90 2.20 -10.82
N ILE A 135 19.47 3.26 -11.52
CA ILE A 135 18.34 3.18 -12.46
C ILE A 135 18.66 2.23 -13.63
N MET A 136 19.87 2.27 -14.18
CA MET A 136 20.28 1.33 -15.23
C MET A 136 20.28 -0.12 -14.74
N TYR A 137 20.77 -0.39 -13.53
CA TYR A 137 20.71 -1.72 -12.92
C TYR A 137 19.27 -2.21 -12.80
N MET A 138 18.37 -1.39 -12.25
CA MET A 138 16.95 -1.75 -12.12
C MET A 138 16.29 -2.05 -13.47
N ARG A 139 16.63 -1.30 -14.52
CA ARG A 139 16.14 -1.55 -15.88
C ARG A 139 16.66 -2.89 -16.43
N ARG A 140 17.95 -3.17 -16.28
CA ARG A 140 18.58 -4.41 -16.75
C ARG A 140 18.05 -5.65 -16.04
N ASN A 141 17.83 -5.55 -14.72
CA ASN A 141 17.41 -6.66 -13.87
C ASN A 141 15.91 -6.67 -13.55
N ARG A 142 15.09 -5.93 -14.32
CA ARG A 142 13.64 -5.74 -14.06
C ARG A 142 12.87 -7.03 -13.78
N ARG A 143 13.20 -8.12 -14.49
CA ARG A 143 12.52 -9.42 -14.33
C ARG A 143 12.84 -10.08 -12.99
N GLN A 144 14.11 -10.03 -12.58
CA GLN A 144 14.58 -10.61 -11.32
C GLN A 144 14.07 -9.82 -10.11
N LEU A 145 13.95 -8.50 -10.26
CA LEU A 145 13.53 -7.60 -9.19
C LEU A 145 12.00 -7.54 -8.97
N ARG A 146 11.21 -8.26 -9.78
CA ARG A 146 9.74 -8.16 -9.75
C ARG A 146 9.11 -8.51 -8.40
N SER A 147 9.74 -9.40 -7.63
CA SER A 147 9.27 -9.83 -6.30
C SER A 147 10.05 -9.18 -5.14
N ALA A 148 11.10 -8.42 -5.45
CA ALA A 148 11.98 -7.78 -4.48
C ALA A 148 11.35 -6.52 -3.85
N PHE A 149 10.44 -5.89 -4.59
CA PHE A 149 9.70 -4.72 -4.17
C PHE A 149 8.28 -4.74 -4.72
N CYS A 150 7.47 -3.88 -4.15
CA CYS A 150 6.40 -3.16 -4.82
C CYS A 150 6.95 -1.74 -5.18
#